data_AF-A0A7V8WWN2-F1
#
_entry.id   AF-A0A7V8WWN2-F1
#
_cell.length_a   1.000
_cell.length_b   1.000
_cell.length_c   1.000
_cell.angle_alpha   90.00
_cell.angle_beta   90.00
_cell.angle_gamma   90.00
#
_symmetry.space_group_name_H-M   'P 1'
#
loop_
_entity.id
_entity.type
_entity.pdbx_description
1 polymer ?
#
loop_
_entity_poly.entity_id
_entity_poly.type
_entity_poly.pdbx_seq_one_letter_code
_entity_poly.pdbx_strand_id
1 'polypeptide(L)' 'TWTVAAGDSFWSIAERVVESMLGRPPSDPEVDGYWRTLVAANADRLVSPSPDLIHPGQVFVLPPH' A
#
# COMPACT_ATOMS: atom_id res chain seq x y z
N THR A 1 1.26 -3.25 10.21
CA THR A 1 2.33 -2.68 9.33
C THR A 1 2.63 -3.68 8.24
N TRP A 2 3.20 -3.25 7.13
CA TRP A 2 3.59 -4.09 5.99
C TRP A 2 5.08 -3.96 5.73
N THR A 3 5.77 -5.08 5.52
CA THR A 3 7.19 -5.09 5.12
C THR A 3 7.26 -5.38 3.62
N VAL A 4 7.81 -4.44 2.85
CA VAL A 4 7.91 -4.51 1.39
C VAL A 4 8.79 -5.70 1.00
N ALA A 5 8.27 -6.59 0.15
CA ALA A 5 9.02 -7.66 -0.48
C ALA A 5 9.53 -7.24 -1.88
N ALA A 6 10.45 -8.02 -2.46
CA ALA A 6 10.87 -7.80 -3.84
C ALA A 6 9.69 -8.01 -4.79
N GLY A 7 9.38 -6.98 -5.59
CA GLY A 7 8.25 -6.96 -6.52
C GLY A 7 6.97 -6.34 -5.97
N ASP A 8 6.95 -5.94 -4.69
CA ASP A 8 5.83 -5.17 -4.14
C ASP A 8 5.81 -3.76 -4.73
N SER A 9 4.60 -3.27 -4.98
CA SER A 9 4.26 -1.87 -5.20
C SER A 9 3.18 -1.45 -4.19
N PHE A 10 3.03 -0.15 -3.94
CA PHE A 10 1.93 0.33 -3.10
C PHE A 10 0.56 -0.16 -3.58
N TRP A 11 0.37 -0.29 -4.90
CA TRP A 11 -0.86 -0.84 -5.48
C TRP A 11 -1.08 -2.30 -5.06
N SER A 12 -0.06 -3.15 -5.24
CA SER A 12 -0.16 -4.58 -4.89
C SER A 12 -0.32 -4.83 -3.38
N ILE A 13 0.19 -3.90 -2.55
CA ILE A 13 -0.01 -3.91 -1.10
C ILE A 13 -1.45 -3.50 -0.80
N ALA A 14 -1.93 -2.42 -1.40
CA ALA A 14 -3.30 -1.95 -1.24
C ALA A 14 -4.32 -3.03 -1.64
N GLU A 15 -4.12 -3.67 -2.79
CA GLU A 15 -4.96 -4.75 -3.29
C GLU A 15 -5.08 -5.90 -2.28
N ARG A 16 -3.96 -6.41 -1.76
CA ARG A 16 -3.96 -7.50 -0.77
C ARG A 16 -4.63 -7.10 0.54
N VAL A 17 -4.42 -5.86 0.98
CA VAL A 17 -5.00 -5.38 2.23
C VAL A 17 -6.52 -5.22 2.08
N VAL A 18 -6.98 -4.61 0.99
CA VAL A 18 -8.41 -4.45 0.73
C VAL A 18 -9.08 -5.80 0.49
N GLU A 19 -8.46 -6.72 -0.25
CA GLU A 19 -8.95 -8.09 -0.41
C GLU A 19 -9.13 -8.79 0.94
N SER A 20 -8.12 -8.72 1.81
CA SER A 20 -8.18 -9.31 3.14
C SER A 20 -9.27 -8.68 4.02
N MET A 21 -9.57 -7.39 3.83
CA MET A 21 -10.61 -6.68 4.58
C MET A 21 -12.02 -7.00 4.06
N LEU A 22 -12.19 -7.11 2.74
CA LEU A 22 -13.47 -7.39 2.10
C LEU A 22 -13.83 -8.88 2.14
N GLY A 23 -12.84 -9.77 2.22
CA GLY A 23 -13.05 -11.22 2.05
C GLY A 23 -13.44 -11.60 0.61
N ARG A 24 -13.21 -10.71 -0.35
CA ARG A 24 -13.44 -10.91 -1.79
C ARG A 24 -12.42 -10.10 -2.60
N PRO A 25 -12.22 -10.42 -3.89
CA PRO A 25 -11.42 -9.59 -4.78
C PRO A 25 -11.95 -8.14 -4.79
N PRO A 26 -11.08 -7.14 -4.55
CA PRO A 26 -11.44 -5.74 -4.62
C PRO A 26 -11.56 -5.28 -6.07
N SER A 27 -12.31 -4.21 -6.29
CA SER A 27 -12.35 -3.49 -7.56
C SER A 27 -11.28 -2.40 -7.60
N ASP A 28 -10.81 -2.03 -8.80
CA ASP A 28 -9.80 -0.98 -8.97
C ASP A 28 -10.12 0.33 -8.21
N PRO A 29 -11.38 0.83 -8.14
CA PRO A 29 -11.69 2.02 -7.34
C PRO A 29 -11.52 1.82 -5.82
N GLU A 30 -11.81 0.61 -5.31
CA GLU A 30 -11.59 0.27 -3.89
C GLU A 30 -10.09 0.24 -3.58
N VAL A 31 -9.28 -0.31 -4.50
CA VAL A 31 -7.82 -0.31 -4.39
C VAL A 31 -7.24 1.10 -4.50
N ASP A 32 -7.67 1.91 -5.47
CA ASP A 32 -7.20 3.31 -5.64
C ASP A 32 -7.48 4.15 -4.39
N GLY A 33 -8.68 4.02 -3.80
CA GLY A 33 -9.04 4.74 -2.58
C GLY A 33 -8.13 4.39 -1.40
N TYR A 34 -7.88 3.09 -1.18
CA TYR A 34 -6.98 2.66 -0.12
C TYR A 34 -5.51 2.99 -0.43
N TRP A 35 -5.09 2.85 -1.68
CA TRP A 35 -3.74 3.17 -2.15
C TRP A 35 -3.36 4.63 -1.83
N ARG A 36 -4.24 5.59 -2.13
CA ARG A 36 -4.00 7.02 -1.81
C ARG A 36 -3.84 7.25 -0.31
N THR A 37 -4.66 6.57 0.49
CA THR A 37 -4.61 6.66 1.95
C THR A 37 -3.31 6.05 2.49
N LEU A 38 -2.89 4.92 1.94
CA LEU A 38 -1.64 4.25 2.26
C LEU A 38 -0.42 5.12 1.93
N VAL A 39 -0.40 5.75 0.76
CA VAL A 39 0.67 6.68 0.36
C VAL A 39 0.69 7.90 1.29
N ALA A 40 -0.46 8.53 1.56
CA ALA A 40 -0.56 9.69 2.42
C ALA A 40 -0.10 9.39 3.87
N ALA A 41 -0.47 8.23 4.42
CA ALA A 41 -0.08 7.79 5.76
C ALA A 41 1.41 7.45 5.89
N ASN A 42 2.12 7.30 4.77
CA ASN A 42 3.54 6.91 4.74
C ASN A 42 4.42 7.90 3.99
N ALA A 43 3.92 9.11 3.71
CA ALA A 43 4.65 10.13 2.97
C ALA A 43 5.97 10.51 3.65
N ASP A 44 6.03 10.47 4.98
CA ASP A 44 7.23 10.68 5.80
C ASP A 44 8.26 9.54 5.73
N ARG A 45 7.84 8.36 5.24
CA ARG A 45 8.62 7.12 5.19
C ARG A 45 9.07 6.76 3.77
N LEU A 46 8.72 7.58 2.77
CA LEU A 46 9.15 7.38 1.41
C LEU A 46 10.64 7.71 1.26
N VAL A 47 11.37 6.89 0.50
CA VAL A 47 12.79 7.15 0.17
C VAL A 47 12.93 8.23 -0.91
N SER A 48 11.85 8.50 -1.64
CA SER A 48 11.75 9.49 -2.72
C SER A 48 10.37 10.15 -2.70
N PRO A 49 10.22 11.40 -3.18
CA PRO A 49 8.90 11.99 -3.40
C PRO A 49 8.02 11.19 -4.38
N SER A 50 8.61 10.29 -5.16
CA SER A 50 7.86 9.36 -6.03
C SER A 50 7.36 8.15 -5.23
N PRO A 51 6.04 7.94 -5.08
CA PRO A 51 5.50 6.79 -4.38
C PRO A 51 5.75 5.46 -5.12
N ASP A 52 6.04 5.50 -6.42
CA ASP A 52 6.35 4.29 -7.20
C ASP A 52 7.73 3.70 -6.87
N LEU A 53 8.59 4.44 -6.15
CA LEU A 53 9.91 3.97 -5.74
C LEU A 53 9.87 3.49 -4.29
N ILE A 54 9.71 2.17 -4.12
CA ILE A 54 9.87 1.49 -2.83
C ILE A 54 10.92 0.39 -2.93
N HIS A 55 11.57 0.12 -1.80
CA HIS A 55 12.65 -0.85 -1.67
C HIS A 55 12.25 -1.99 -0.73
N PRO A 56 12.68 -3.23 -1.04
CA PRO A 56 12.48 -4.36 -0.13
C PRO A 56 13.04 -4.08 1.26
N GLY A 57 12.30 -4.48 2.29
CA GLY A 57 12.64 -4.23 3.68
C GLY A 57 12.10 -2.91 4.26
N GLN A 58 11.54 -2.02 3.44
CA GLN A 58 10.79 -0.87 3.96
C GLN A 58 9.56 -1.32 4.74
N VAL A 59 9.24 -0.60 5.82
CA VAL A 59 8.08 -0.88 6.65
C VAL A 59 7.09 0.27 6.57
N PHE A 60 5.92 -0.02 6.02
CA PHE A 60 4.81 0.92 5.91
C PHE A 60 3.73 0.65 6.97
N VAL A 61 3.15 1.73 7.48
CA VAL A 61 1.98 1.70 8.34
C VAL A 61 0.75 1.44 7.48
N LEU A 62 -0.04 0.45 7.86
CA LEU A 62 -1.32 0.19 7.20
C LEU A 62 -2.38 1.06 7.89
N PRO A 63 -3.00 2.02 7.19
CA PRO A 63 -4.07 2.82 7.77
C PRO A 63 -5.28 1.94 8.12
N PRO A 64 -5.96 2.21 9.25
CA PRO A 64 -7.25 1.59 9.54
C PRO A 64 -8.31 2.08 8.54
N HIS A 65 -9.29 1.22 8.28
CA HIS A 65 -10.43 1.53 7.41
C HIS A 65 -11.56 2.26 8.14
#